data_AF-A0A8S1DES7-F1
#
_entry.id   AF-A0A8S1DES7-F1
#
_cell.length_a   1.000
_cell.length_b   1.000
_cell.length_c   1.000
_cell.angle_alpha   90.00
_cell.angle_beta   90.00
_cell.angle_gamma   90.00
#
_symmetry.space_group_name_H-M   'P 1'
#
loop_
_entity.id
_entity.type
_entity.pdbx_description
1 polymer ?
#
loop_
_entity_poly.entity_id
_entity_poly.type
_entity_poly.pdbx_seq_one_letter_code
_entity_poly.pdbx_strand_id
1 'polypeptide(L)'
;MHGNEVLGRELLLKLAHYLCEQYLSGDQSIQKLVNLTRIHLMPSMNPDGWQLATETGAKDYLTGRTNNRSVDLNRNFPDLDRIMFSNEEHHIEHNNHLLKQLDRLTEPMQPETMAVMKMIMSTPFVLSANMHGGDLVANYPYDASRSGSMSEYTTSPDDQTFKHLALAYSENHATMSNPKRSGCGYDGYNFGKQKGITNGAAWYSVQGGMQDFNYLSSNDFEITLELGCDKYPKAEELEKEWENNKDALLHYIWQAHIGVKGVVRDAKTRRPISNAFIHVRNLTDGCEKNCDINHDITSVHGGDYWRLLTPGVYEITASAEGYEPVTQQAAVTLTPESEAQKLDFWLGQPEFDEPEYDSAAALYSRQAVLPDALDNRMDKLRKRWFFGFYPHPAPI
;
A
#
# COMPACT_ATOMS: atom_id res chain seq x y z
N MET A 1 -11.71 -11.08 0.78
CA MET A 1 -10.78 -12.01 1.49
C MET A 1 -11.47 -12.93 2.48
N HIS A 2 -12.61 -12.56 3.06
CA HIS A 2 -13.48 -13.52 3.73
C HIS A 2 -14.26 -14.33 2.70
N GLY A 3 -14.41 -15.63 2.91
CA GLY A 3 -14.97 -16.51 1.91
C GLY A 3 -16.46 -16.29 1.65
N ASN A 4 -17.20 -15.84 2.65
CA ASN A 4 -18.63 -15.56 2.55
C ASN A 4 -18.98 -14.13 2.12
N GLU A 5 -17.97 -13.29 1.83
CA GLU A 5 -18.12 -11.92 1.32
C GLU A 5 -17.82 -11.95 -0.19
N VAL A 6 -18.84 -12.32 -0.98
CA VAL A 6 -18.66 -12.90 -2.32
C VAL A 6 -18.69 -11.88 -3.45
N LEU A 7 -19.35 -10.73 -3.27
CA LEU A 7 -19.56 -9.78 -4.37
C LEU A 7 -18.23 -9.35 -5.02
N GLY A 8 -17.20 -9.05 -4.23
CA GLY A 8 -15.88 -8.67 -4.76
C GLY A 8 -15.25 -9.75 -5.65
N ARG A 9 -15.45 -11.04 -5.35
CA ARG A 9 -14.96 -12.14 -6.19
C ARG A 9 -15.58 -12.09 -7.57
N GLU A 10 -16.90 -11.95 -7.63
CA GLU A 10 -17.65 -11.94 -8.90
C GLU A 10 -17.39 -10.65 -9.69
N LEU A 11 -17.28 -9.50 -9.02
CA LEU A 11 -16.89 -8.24 -9.66
C LEU A 11 -15.50 -8.31 -10.30
N LEU A 12 -14.51 -8.92 -9.64
CA LEU A 12 -13.16 -9.05 -10.21
C LEU A 12 -13.13 -10.00 -11.42
N LEU A 13 -13.93 -11.07 -11.42
CA LEU A 13 -14.07 -11.94 -12.60
C LEU A 13 -14.74 -11.20 -13.76
N LYS A 14 -15.83 -10.45 -13.49
CA LYS A 14 -16.53 -9.65 -14.50
C LYS A 14 -15.65 -8.50 -15.03
N LEU A 15 -14.86 -7.86 -14.17
CA LEU A 15 -13.89 -6.83 -14.55
C LEU A 15 -12.80 -7.39 -15.47
N ALA A 16 -12.25 -8.57 -15.16
CA ALA A 16 -11.27 -9.23 -16.04
C ALA A 16 -11.85 -9.45 -17.45
N HIS A 17 -13.09 -9.97 -17.52
CA HIS A 17 -13.79 -10.17 -18.78
C HIS A 17 -14.02 -8.85 -19.52
N TYR A 18 -14.54 -7.83 -18.82
CA TYR A 18 -14.84 -6.52 -19.38
C TYR A 18 -13.59 -5.85 -19.95
N LEU A 19 -12.47 -5.84 -19.21
CA LEU A 19 -11.20 -5.27 -19.69
C LEU A 19 -10.73 -5.98 -20.97
N CYS A 20 -10.83 -7.30 -21.05
CA CYS A 20 -10.49 -8.05 -22.27
C CYS A 20 -11.40 -7.68 -23.45
N GLU A 21 -12.72 -7.70 -23.26
CA GLU A 21 -13.68 -7.40 -24.32
C GLU A 21 -13.52 -5.98 -24.85
N GLN A 22 -13.43 -4.98 -23.95
CA GLN A 22 -13.30 -3.58 -24.36
C GLN A 22 -11.93 -3.28 -24.98
N TYR A 23 -10.86 -3.93 -24.50
CA TYR A 23 -9.56 -3.81 -25.15
C TYR A 23 -9.61 -4.34 -26.60
N LEU A 24 -10.27 -5.48 -26.84
CA LEU A 24 -10.40 -6.09 -28.16
C LEU A 24 -11.39 -5.36 -29.08
N SER A 25 -12.41 -4.72 -28.51
CA SER A 25 -13.38 -3.91 -29.28
C SER A 25 -12.80 -2.58 -29.78
N GLY A 26 -11.65 -2.16 -29.24
CA GLY A 26 -11.01 -0.90 -29.60
C GLY A 26 -11.41 0.28 -28.73
N ASP A 27 -11.94 0.05 -27.52
CA ASP A 27 -12.21 1.12 -26.57
C ASP A 27 -10.91 1.85 -26.18
N GLN A 28 -10.83 3.14 -26.50
CA GLN A 28 -9.61 3.93 -26.33
C GLN A 28 -9.22 4.14 -24.86
N SER A 29 -10.20 4.31 -23.96
CA SER A 29 -9.93 4.52 -22.54
C SER A 29 -9.41 3.24 -21.91
N ILE A 30 -10.04 2.10 -22.20
CA ILE A 30 -9.60 0.79 -21.68
C ILE A 30 -8.25 0.37 -22.27
N GLN A 31 -8.03 0.55 -23.58
CA GLN A 31 -6.72 0.28 -24.18
C GLN A 31 -5.63 1.12 -23.55
N LYS A 32 -5.89 2.41 -23.30
CA LYS A 32 -4.94 3.30 -22.63
C LYS A 32 -4.66 2.85 -21.19
N LEU A 33 -5.71 2.55 -20.41
CA LEU A 33 -5.59 2.09 -19.04
C LEU A 33 -4.74 0.82 -18.94
N VAL A 34 -5.03 -0.19 -19.76
CA VAL A 34 -4.29 -1.47 -19.77
C VAL A 34 -2.85 -1.30 -20.27
N ASN A 35 -2.60 -0.45 -21.26
CA ASN A 35 -1.25 -0.22 -21.78
C ASN A 35 -0.36 0.57 -20.82
N LEU A 36 -0.94 1.42 -19.97
CA LEU A 36 -0.21 2.21 -18.98
C LEU A 36 -0.08 1.50 -17.61
N THR A 37 -0.85 0.44 -17.37
CA THR A 37 -1.02 -0.12 -16.02
C THR A 37 -0.85 -1.64 -16.02
N ARG A 38 0.00 -2.14 -15.13
CA ARG A 38 0.08 -3.57 -14.84
C ARG A 38 -0.95 -3.94 -13.77
N ILE A 39 -2.12 -4.40 -14.21
CA ILE A 39 -3.25 -4.72 -13.31
C ILE A 39 -3.16 -6.18 -12.84
N HIS A 40 -3.21 -6.41 -11.53
CA HIS A 40 -3.28 -7.74 -10.92
C HIS A 40 -4.66 -7.92 -10.27
N LEU A 41 -5.42 -8.94 -10.71
CA LEU A 41 -6.73 -9.27 -10.14
C LEU A 41 -6.63 -10.61 -9.40
N MET A 42 -6.97 -10.61 -8.11
CA MET A 42 -7.06 -11.82 -7.27
C MET A 42 -8.52 -12.01 -6.82
N PRO A 43 -9.36 -12.73 -7.59
CA PRO A 43 -10.78 -12.87 -7.26
C PRO A 43 -11.05 -13.50 -5.88
N SER A 44 -10.17 -14.38 -5.38
CA SER A 44 -10.37 -15.03 -4.10
C SER A 44 -9.06 -15.33 -3.39
N MET A 45 -8.85 -14.66 -2.26
CA MET A 45 -7.76 -14.96 -1.32
C MET A 45 -8.10 -16.16 -0.41
N ASN A 46 -9.37 -16.39 -0.11
CA ASN A 46 -9.86 -17.48 0.75
C ASN A 46 -10.85 -18.38 -0.01
N PRO A 47 -10.36 -19.22 -0.95
CA PRO A 47 -11.23 -20.11 -1.70
C PRO A 47 -11.86 -21.20 -0.83
N ASP A 48 -11.18 -21.68 0.22
CA ASP A 48 -11.69 -22.72 1.11
C ASP A 48 -12.91 -22.23 1.92
N GLY A 49 -12.82 -21.01 2.48
CA GLY A 49 -13.95 -20.37 3.17
C GLY A 49 -15.12 -20.11 2.22
N TRP A 50 -14.84 -19.71 0.98
CA TRP A 50 -15.88 -19.51 -0.04
C TRP A 50 -16.62 -20.81 -0.35
N GLN A 51 -15.89 -21.91 -0.59
CA GLN A 51 -16.49 -23.22 -0.83
C GLN A 51 -17.42 -23.63 0.33
N LEU A 52 -16.98 -23.46 1.58
CA LEU A 52 -17.78 -23.75 2.75
C LEU A 52 -19.07 -22.90 2.81
N ALA A 53 -18.98 -21.58 2.53
CA ALA A 53 -20.14 -20.70 2.49
C ALA A 53 -21.16 -21.14 1.42
N THR A 54 -20.67 -21.54 0.24
CA THR A 54 -21.51 -22.01 -0.87
C THR A 54 -22.20 -23.33 -0.55
N GLU A 55 -21.46 -24.33 -0.05
CA GLU A 55 -21.97 -25.67 0.24
C GLU A 55 -22.98 -25.69 1.40
N THR A 56 -22.86 -24.75 2.34
CA THR A 56 -23.82 -24.57 3.45
C THR A 56 -25.02 -23.71 3.06
N GLY A 57 -25.11 -23.29 1.79
CA GLY A 57 -26.26 -22.61 1.21
C GLY A 57 -26.28 -21.10 1.37
N ALA A 58 -25.15 -20.46 1.75
CA ALA A 58 -24.96 -19.01 1.76
C ALA A 58 -25.96 -18.22 2.64
N LYS A 59 -26.48 -18.82 3.71
CA LYS A 59 -27.51 -18.19 4.59
C LYS A 59 -26.96 -17.61 5.89
N ASP A 60 -25.78 -18.03 6.31
CA ASP A 60 -25.21 -17.66 7.61
C ASP A 60 -24.15 -16.57 7.49
N TYR A 61 -24.19 -15.60 8.40
CA TYR A 61 -23.36 -14.39 8.33
C TYR A 61 -21.87 -14.66 8.66
N LEU A 62 -21.55 -15.80 9.28
CA LEU A 62 -20.20 -16.14 9.74
C LEU A 62 -19.61 -17.37 9.03
N THR A 63 -20.45 -18.28 8.57
CA THR A 63 -20.04 -19.52 7.93
C THR A 63 -19.26 -19.23 6.65
N GLY A 64 -18.01 -19.71 6.60
CA GLY A 64 -17.10 -19.46 5.48
C GLY A 64 -16.34 -18.14 5.54
N ARG A 65 -16.49 -17.34 6.60
CA ARG A 65 -15.70 -16.10 6.78
C ARG A 65 -14.20 -16.40 6.90
N THR A 66 -13.84 -17.29 7.83
CA THR A 66 -12.46 -17.69 8.14
C THR A 66 -11.90 -18.63 7.07
N ASN A 67 -10.58 -18.86 7.08
CA ASN A 67 -9.97 -19.91 6.25
C ASN A 67 -10.31 -21.32 6.78
N ASN A 68 -9.76 -22.36 6.13
CA ASN A 68 -9.98 -23.77 6.49
C ASN A 68 -9.45 -24.17 7.88
N ARG A 69 -8.64 -23.33 8.51
CA ARG A 69 -8.15 -23.50 9.89
C ARG A 69 -8.92 -22.65 10.89
N SER A 70 -10.06 -22.10 10.49
CA SER A 70 -10.90 -21.22 11.31
C SER A 70 -10.19 -19.94 11.76
N VAL A 71 -9.22 -19.45 10.98
CA VAL A 71 -8.53 -18.19 11.23
C VAL A 71 -9.11 -17.08 10.36
N ASP A 72 -9.38 -15.92 10.95
CA ASP A 72 -9.74 -14.71 10.23
C ASP A 72 -8.48 -14.14 9.55
N LEU A 73 -8.43 -14.20 8.22
CA LEU A 73 -7.27 -13.75 7.45
C LEU A 73 -7.03 -12.24 7.59
N ASN A 74 -8.07 -11.44 7.85
CA ASN A 74 -7.94 -10.00 8.06
C ASN A 74 -7.60 -9.64 9.52
N ARG A 75 -7.13 -10.62 10.30
CA ARG A 75 -6.51 -10.47 11.62
C ARG A 75 -5.16 -11.21 11.70
N ASN A 76 -4.66 -11.71 10.58
CA ASN A 76 -3.50 -12.61 10.53
C ASN A 76 -2.24 -11.97 9.93
N PHE A 77 -2.34 -10.76 9.37
CA PHE A 77 -1.16 -10.02 8.94
C PHE A 77 -0.38 -9.51 10.16
N PRO A 78 0.95 -9.32 10.04
CA PRO A 78 1.72 -8.67 11.10
C PRO A 78 1.15 -7.28 11.43
N ASP A 79 0.87 -7.06 12.71
CA ASP A 79 0.43 -5.76 13.24
C ASP A 79 1.61 -4.78 13.27
N LEU A 80 1.81 -4.10 12.14
CA LEU A 80 2.84 -3.07 11.97
C LEU A 80 2.40 -1.73 12.56
N ASP A 81 1.10 -1.51 12.78
CA ASP A 81 0.55 -0.33 13.44
C ASP A 81 1.15 -0.17 14.83
N ARG A 82 1.26 -1.27 15.60
CA ARG A 82 1.94 -1.27 16.90
C ARG A 82 3.37 -0.73 16.83
N ILE A 83 4.11 -1.04 15.76
CA ILE A 83 5.49 -0.58 15.58
C ILE A 83 5.48 0.90 15.20
N MET A 84 4.63 1.27 14.25
CA MET A 84 4.48 2.65 13.80
C MET A 84 4.11 3.58 14.96
N PHE A 85 3.06 3.25 15.74
CA PHE A 85 2.62 4.08 16.86
C PHE A 85 3.70 4.18 17.95
N SER A 86 4.47 3.10 18.18
CA SER A 86 5.63 3.14 19.06
C SER A 86 6.72 4.06 18.51
N ASN A 87 6.97 4.08 17.20
CA ASN A 87 7.95 4.98 16.58
C ASN A 87 7.49 6.45 16.70
N GLU A 88 6.21 6.74 16.50
CA GLU A 88 5.62 8.07 16.73
C GLU A 88 5.84 8.54 18.18
N GLU A 89 5.54 7.68 19.17
CA GLU A 89 5.71 8.00 20.59
C GLU A 89 7.17 8.28 20.97
N HIS A 90 8.12 7.58 20.33
CA HIS A 90 9.55 7.76 20.56
C HIS A 90 10.21 8.79 19.63
N HIS A 91 9.43 9.52 18.82
CA HIS A 91 9.92 10.49 17.83
C HIS A 91 10.93 9.90 16.83
N ILE A 92 10.69 8.67 16.38
CA ILE A 92 11.44 8.00 15.33
C ILE A 92 10.75 8.27 13.99
N GLU A 93 11.45 8.90 13.06
CA GLU A 93 10.89 9.33 11.76
C GLU A 93 10.72 8.18 10.74
N HIS A 94 11.12 6.96 11.09
CA HIS A 94 11.02 5.79 10.20
C HIS A 94 9.67 5.09 10.34
N ASN A 95 8.73 5.44 9.46
CA ASN A 95 7.33 5.00 9.48
C ASN A 95 6.88 4.33 8.16
N ASN A 96 7.82 3.68 7.47
CA ASN A 96 7.60 2.98 6.21
C ASN A 96 8.48 1.72 6.12
N HIS A 97 8.08 0.69 5.37
CA HIS A 97 8.83 -0.58 5.21
C HIS A 97 9.21 -1.26 6.55
N LEU A 98 8.29 -1.26 7.52
CA LEU A 98 8.51 -1.63 8.92
C LEU A 98 8.72 -3.12 9.18
N LEU A 99 8.55 -3.98 8.17
CA LEU A 99 8.62 -5.43 8.34
C LEU A 99 9.95 -5.90 8.95
N LYS A 100 11.06 -5.18 8.72
CA LYS A 100 12.38 -5.48 9.31
C LYS A 100 12.44 -5.25 10.82
N GLN A 101 11.54 -4.44 11.38
CA GLN A 101 11.45 -4.17 12.82
C GLN A 101 10.57 -5.18 13.56
N LEU A 102 9.89 -6.07 12.82
CA LEU A 102 9.03 -7.09 13.39
C LEU A 102 9.87 -8.12 14.16
N ASP A 103 9.67 -8.18 15.47
CA ASP A 103 10.36 -9.09 16.38
C ASP A 103 9.57 -10.36 16.70
N ARG A 104 8.22 -10.28 16.61
CA ARG A 104 7.30 -11.38 16.91
C ARG A 104 6.03 -11.30 16.07
N LEU A 105 5.50 -12.47 15.73
CA LEU A 105 4.13 -12.61 15.21
C LEU A 105 3.15 -12.78 16.37
N THR A 106 1.96 -12.21 16.24
CA THR A 106 0.86 -12.37 17.20
C THR A 106 0.27 -13.77 17.13
N GLU A 107 0.11 -14.32 15.93
CA GLU A 107 -0.46 -15.64 15.65
C GLU A 107 0.34 -16.37 14.57
N PRO A 108 0.22 -17.71 14.45
CA PRO A 108 0.78 -18.45 13.33
C PRO A 108 0.21 -17.93 12.00
N MET A 109 1.12 -17.59 11.08
CA MET A 109 0.73 -17.10 9.76
C MET A 109 0.07 -18.21 8.95
N GLN A 110 -1.06 -17.87 8.31
CA GLN A 110 -1.80 -18.78 7.45
C GLN A 110 -1.16 -18.85 6.05
N PRO A 111 -1.32 -19.97 5.32
CA PRO A 111 -0.74 -20.11 3.99
C PRO A 111 -1.23 -19.04 3.01
N GLU A 112 -2.49 -18.61 3.11
CA GLU A 112 -3.07 -17.53 2.29
C GLU A 112 -2.38 -16.19 2.59
N THR A 113 -2.24 -15.85 3.87
CA THR A 113 -1.53 -14.64 4.32
C THR A 113 -0.08 -14.63 3.87
N MET A 114 0.64 -15.76 4.03
CA MET A 114 2.02 -15.90 3.55
C MET A 114 2.13 -15.68 2.03
N ALA A 115 1.19 -16.23 1.26
CA ALA A 115 1.20 -16.10 -0.20
C ALA A 115 0.98 -14.64 -0.63
N VAL A 116 0.02 -13.95 -0.01
CA VAL A 116 -0.26 -12.54 -0.30
C VAL A 116 0.87 -11.63 0.16
N MET A 117 1.43 -11.84 1.35
CA MET A 117 2.63 -11.10 1.78
C MET A 117 3.78 -11.28 0.79
N LYS A 118 4.02 -12.50 0.31
CA LYS A 118 5.05 -12.73 -0.72
C LYS A 118 4.75 -11.97 -2.01
N MET A 119 3.48 -11.89 -2.43
CA MET A 119 3.08 -11.12 -3.60
C MET A 119 3.31 -9.63 -3.41
N ILE A 120 2.87 -9.06 -2.28
CA ILE A 120 3.07 -7.65 -1.91
C ILE A 120 4.58 -7.31 -1.90
N MET A 121 5.40 -8.13 -1.24
CA MET A 121 6.84 -7.85 -1.10
C MET A 121 7.65 -8.08 -2.39
N SER A 122 7.09 -8.75 -3.41
CA SER A 122 7.82 -9.08 -4.66
C SER A 122 7.39 -8.24 -5.86
N THR A 123 6.30 -7.50 -5.74
CA THR A 123 5.75 -6.67 -6.81
C THR A 123 5.68 -5.23 -6.31
N PRO A 124 6.13 -4.23 -7.08
CA PRO A 124 6.05 -2.84 -6.67
C PRO A 124 4.62 -2.31 -6.86
N PHE A 125 3.69 -2.78 -6.03
CA PHE A 125 2.34 -2.22 -5.98
C PHE A 125 2.40 -0.77 -5.52
N VAL A 126 1.53 0.05 -6.11
CA VAL A 126 1.42 1.49 -5.87
C VAL A 126 0.06 1.80 -5.25
N LEU A 127 -0.98 1.16 -5.77
CA LEU A 127 -2.36 1.30 -5.33
C LEU A 127 -3.01 -0.09 -5.34
N SER A 128 -3.80 -0.37 -4.31
CA SER A 128 -4.61 -1.58 -4.24
C SER A 128 -5.93 -1.33 -3.54
N ALA A 129 -6.86 -2.27 -3.72
CA ALA A 129 -8.08 -2.31 -2.92
C ALA A 129 -8.44 -3.77 -2.62
N ASN A 130 -8.73 -4.04 -1.36
CA ASN A 130 -9.28 -5.32 -0.93
C ASN A 130 -10.80 -5.20 -0.79
N MET A 131 -11.53 -6.25 -1.17
CA MET A 131 -13.00 -6.21 -1.28
C MET A 131 -13.68 -7.09 -0.24
N HIS A 132 -14.71 -6.53 0.38
CA HIS A 132 -15.50 -7.04 1.49
C HIS A 132 -17.01 -6.86 1.24
N GLY A 133 -17.80 -7.42 2.15
CA GLY A 133 -19.23 -7.19 2.23
C GLY A 133 -19.69 -7.22 3.68
N GLY A 134 -20.84 -6.62 3.94
CA GLY A 134 -21.41 -6.46 5.29
C GLY A 134 -21.84 -5.01 5.57
N ASP A 135 -21.25 -4.05 4.87
CA ASP A 135 -21.74 -2.67 4.78
C ASP A 135 -21.54 -2.12 3.35
N LEU A 136 -21.79 -0.84 3.13
CA LEU A 136 -21.51 -0.15 1.86
C LEU A 136 -20.72 1.14 2.14
N VAL A 137 -19.39 1.06 2.06
CA VAL A 137 -18.46 2.16 2.41
C VAL A 137 -17.05 1.88 1.88
N ALA A 138 -16.31 2.92 1.49
CA ALA A 138 -14.87 2.84 1.25
C ALA A 138 -14.11 3.18 2.55
N ASN A 139 -13.52 2.16 3.15
CA ASN A 139 -12.74 2.21 4.39
C ASN A 139 -11.26 2.46 4.06
N TYR A 140 -10.60 3.36 4.81
CA TYR A 140 -9.19 3.70 4.58
C TYR A 140 -8.37 3.75 5.88
N PRO A 141 -7.03 3.64 5.79
CA PRO A 141 -6.13 3.61 6.94
C PRO A 141 -6.24 4.81 7.90
N TYR A 142 -5.85 4.64 9.16
CA TYR A 142 -5.55 3.34 9.79
C TYR A 142 -6.82 2.62 10.26
N ASP A 143 -6.78 1.29 10.23
CA ASP A 143 -7.72 0.36 10.83
C ASP A 143 -7.48 0.18 12.34
N ALA A 144 -6.23 0.26 12.80
CA ALA A 144 -5.90 0.17 14.22
C ALA A 144 -6.00 1.53 14.93
N SER A 145 -6.50 1.56 16.17
CA SER A 145 -6.54 2.78 16.98
C SER A 145 -5.25 2.97 17.78
N ARG A 146 -4.76 4.23 17.85
CA ARG A 146 -3.57 4.56 18.63
C ARG A 146 -3.76 4.27 20.12
N SER A 147 -4.94 4.58 20.67
CA SER A 147 -5.21 4.39 22.10
C SER A 147 -5.62 2.96 22.48
N GLY A 148 -5.84 2.08 21.51
CA GLY A 148 -6.50 0.78 21.72
C GLY A 148 -8.02 0.88 21.94
N SER A 149 -8.62 2.07 21.76
CA SER A 149 -10.07 2.25 21.81
C SER A 149 -10.78 1.51 20.69
N MET A 150 -12.01 1.07 20.95
CA MET A 150 -12.83 0.37 19.94
C MET A 150 -13.19 1.26 18.74
N SER A 151 -13.28 2.58 18.93
CA SER A 151 -13.55 3.56 17.88
C SER A 151 -12.76 4.84 18.16
N GLU A 152 -11.89 5.22 17.24
CA GLU A 152 -11.04 6.40 17.30
C GLU A 152 -10.56 6.77 15.90
N TYR A 153 -10.77 8.02 15.47
CA TYR A 153 -10.19 8.47 14.20
C TYR A 153 -8.67 8.44 14.27
N THR A 154 -8.06 7.58 13.46
CA THR A 154 -6.61 7.35 13.50
C THR A 154 -5.98 7.77 12.18
N THR A 155 -5.52 9.02 12.14
CA THR A 155 -4.93 9.63 10.94
C THR A 155 -3.65 8.93 10.52
N SER A 156 -3.48 8.71 9.21
CA SER A 156 -2.19 8.38 8.61
C SER A 156 -1.46 9.65 8.13
N PRO A 157 -0.14 9.58 7.86
CA PRO A 157 0.59 10.68 7.24
C PRO A 157 -0.02 11.11 5.89
N ASP A 158 -0.56 10.15 5.13
CA ASP A 158 -1.20 10.36 3.84
C ASP A 158 -2.75 10.42 3.92
N ASP A 159 -3.32 10.86 5.05
CA ASP A 159 -4.78 10.88 5.29
C ASP A 159 -5.57 11.60 4.19
N GLN A 160 -5.04 12.72 3.66
CA GLN A 160 -5.66 13.44 2.54
C GLN A 160 -5.66 12.62 1.25
N THR A 161 -4.55 11.93 0.95
CA THR A 161 -4.43 11.04 -0.20
C THR A 161 -5.40 9.86 -0.06
N PHE A 162 -5.47 9.23 1.11
CA PHE A 162 -6.40 8.13 1.35
C PHE A 162 -7.88 8.55 1.27
N LYS A 163 -8.25 9.72 1.80
CA LYS A 163 -9.58 10.29 1.60
C LYS A 163 -9.90 10.50 0.12
N HIS A 164 -8.95 11.03 -0.65
CA HIS A 164 -9.10 11.20 -2.10
C HIS A 164 -9.33 9.86 -2.79
N LEU A 165 -8.51 8.84 -2.48
CA LEU A 165 -8.66 7.48 -3.03
C LEU A 165 -10.00 6.84 -2.67
N ALA A 166 -10.44 6.94 -1.42
CA ALA A 166 -11.73 6.42 -0.98
C ALA A 166 -12.92 7.13 -1.67
N LEU A 167 -12.83 8.46 -1.82
CA LEU A 167 -13.84 9.26 -2.53
C LEU A 167 -13.88 8.92 -4.02
N ALA A 168 -12.73 8.66 -4.64
CA ALA A 168 -12.65 8.26 -6.04
C ALA A 168 -13.49 7.01 -6.31
N TYR A 169 -13.56 6.06 -5.37
CA TYR A 169 -14.49 4.93 -5.48
C TYR A 169 -15.92 5.32 -5.09
N SER A 170 -16.12 5.91 -3.92
CA SER A 170 -17.46 6.08 -3.34
C SER A 170 -18.37 7.06 -4.10
N GLU A 171 -17.79 8.10 -4.71
CA GLU A 171 -18.52 9.10 -5.50
C GLU A 171 -18.84 8.59 -6.92
N ASN A 172 -18.07 7.63 -7.44
CA ASN A 172 -18.34 6.98 -8.72
C ASN A 172 -19.19 5.71 -8.59
N HIS A 173 -19.35 5.16 -7.38
CA HIS A 173 -20.29 4.07 -7.11
C HIS A 173 -21.72 4.60 -7.11
N ALA A 174 -22.66 3.89 -7.75
CA ALA A 174 -24.03 4.37 -7.98
C ALA A 174 -24.79 4.82 -6.71
N THR A 175 -24.50 4.20 -5.56
CA THR A 175 -25.26 4.45 -4.31
C THR A 175 -24.40 4.67 -3.06
N MET A 176 -23.08 4.48 -3.09
CA MET A 176 -22.26 4.38 -1.87
C MET A 176 -22.24 5.72 -1.11
N SER A 177 -22.09 6.81 -1.87
CA SER A 177 -22.12 8.20 -1.43
C SER A 177 -23.53 8.80 -1.30
N ASN A 178 -24.61 8.05 -1.57
CA ASN A 178 -25.97 8.58 -1.53
C ASN A 178 -26.46 8.81 -0.08
N PRO A 179 -26.70 10.05 0.38
CA PRO A 179 -27.12 10.32 1.75
C PRO A 179 -28.56 9.89 2.07
N LYS A 180 -29.34 9.51 1.04
CA LYS A 180 -30.75 9.12 1.16
C LYS A 180 -30.97 7.61 1.20
N ARG A 181 -29.94 6.77 0.96
CA ARG A 181 -30.09 5.31 1.08
C ARG A 181 -30.29 4.90 2.54
N SER A 182 -30.82 3.71 2.75
CA SER A 182 -30.82 3.07 4.07
C SER A 182 -29.41 2.57 4.42
N GLY A 183 -29.06 2.57 5.70
CA GLY A 183 -27.89 1.84 6.19
C GLY A 183 -28.14 0.33 6.19
N CYS A 184 -27.09 -0.44 6.42
CA CYS A 184 -27.17 -1.89 6.45
C CYS A 184 -27.68 -2.41 7.81
N GLY A 185 -28.77 -3.20 7.80
CA GLY A 185 -29.44 -3.66 9.02
C GLY A 185 -30.47 -2.68 9.57
N TYR A 186 -31.13 -3.05 10.68
CA TYR A 186 -32.28 -2.30 11.23
C TYR A 186 -31.90 -0.90 11.75
N ASP A 187 -30.72 -0.75 12.35
CA ASP A 187 -30.17 0.52 12.86
C ASP A 187 -28.81 0.87 12.24
N GLY A 188 -28.55 0.37 11.04
CA GLY A 188 -27.28 0.61 10.34
C GLY A 188 -27.03 2.08 10.05
N TYR A 189 -25.81 2.55 10.30
CA TYR A 189 -25.43 3.89 9.88
C TYR A 189 -25.33 3.97 8.35
N ASN A 190 -25.93 5.00 7.75
CA ASN A 190 -25.73 5.27 6.34
C ASN A 190 -24.46 6.11 6.13
N PHE A 191 -23.36 5.44 5.75
CA PHE A 191 -22.10 6.10 5.39
C PHE A 191 -22.21 7.10 4.22
N GLY A 192 -23.24 7.02 3.39
CA GLY A 192 -23.56 8.04 2.38
C GLY A 192 -23.77 9.44 2.97
N LYS A 193 -24.14 9.57 4.25
CA LYS A 193 -24.20 10.86 4.96
C LYS A 193 -22.83 11.52 5.16
N GLN A 194 -21.75 10.76 5.00
CA GLN A 194 -20.36 11.21 5.04
C GLN A 194 -19.63 10.83 3.74
N LYS A 195 -20.31 10.99 2.60
CA LYS A 195 -19.80 10.73 1.25
C LYS A 195 -19.41 9.27 0.96
N GLY A 196 -19.86 8.33 1.79
CA GLY A 196 -19.63 6.90 1.57
C GLY A 196 -18.20 6.45 1.90
N ILE A 197 -17.48 7.19 2.74
CA ILE A 197 -16.12 6.81 3.18
C ILE A 197 -16.01 6.73 4.71
N THR A 198 -15.02 6.03 5.23
CA THR A 198 -14.71 6.01 6.67
C THR A 198 -13.24 5.70 6.94
N ASN A 199 -12.67 6.29 8.00
CA ASN A 199 -11.39 5.83 8.54
C ASN A 199 -11.67 4.54 9.33
N GLY A 200 -10.85 3.50 9.16
CA GLY A 200 -11.15 2.19 9.73
C GLY A 200 -11.26 2.17 11.24
N ALA A 201 -10.27 2.73 11.93
CA ALA A 201 -10.30 2.83 13.38
C ALA A 201 -11.45 3.70 13.90
N ALA A 202 -11.90 4.72 13.14
CA ALA A 202 -13.07 5.51 13.48
C ALA A 202 -14.37 4.69 13.43
N TRP A 203 -14.47 3.76 12.48
CA TRP A 203 -15.61 2.85 12.40
C TRP A 203 -15.55 1.79 13.50
N TYR A 204 -14.53 0.95 13.48
CA TYR A 204 -14.17 0.06 14.58
C TYR A 204 -12.73 -0.43 14.43
N SER A 205 -11.97 -0.45 15.53
CA SER A 205 -10.56 -0.78 15.47
C SER A 205 -10.30 -2.24 15.09
N VAL A 206 -9.35 -2.43 14.17
CA VAL A 206 -8.88 -3.71 13.65
C VAL A 206 -7.36 -3.76 13.65
N GLN A 207 -6.79 -4.80 14.24
CA GLN A 207 -5.34 -5.05 14.23
C GLN A 207 -5.03 -6.26 13.34
N GLY A 208 -3.85 -6.27 12.73
CA GLY A 208 -3.39 -7.37 11.87
C GLY A 208 -4.19 -7.49 10.56
N GLY A 209 -4.76 -6.38 10.10
CA GLY A 209 -5.45 -6.27 8.81
C GLY A 209 -4.47 -6.19 7.64
N MET A 210 -4.94 -6.57 6.46
CA MET A 210 -4.13 -6.51 5.22
C MET A 210 -3.89 -5.07 4.75
N GLN A 211 -4.87 -4.19 4.96
CA GLN A 211 -4.86 -2.81 4.50
C GLN A 211 -3.67 -2.03 5.06
N ASP A 212 -3.55 -1.97 6.39
CA ASP A 212 -2.49 -1.24 7.06
C ASP A 212 -1.12 -1.93 6.87
N PHE A 213 -1.12 -3.27 6.72
CA PHE A 213 0.09 -4.01 6.36
C PHE A 213 0.67 -3.56 5.02
N ASN A 214 -0.15 -3.36 3.98
CA ASN A 214 0.33 -2.88 2.68
C ASN A 214 1.07 -1.56 2.81
N TYR A 215 0.42 -0.58 3.45
CA TYR A 215 0.96 0.77 3.64
C TYR A 215 2.24 0.75 4.49
N LEU A 216 2.27 -0.01 5.59
CA LEU A 216 3.40 0.02 6.51
C LEU A 216 4.56 -0.90 6.10
N SER A 217 4.34 -1.89 5.24
CA SER A 217 5.39 -2.85 4.82
C SER A 217 5.99 -2.57 3.44
N SER A 218 5.30 -1.80 2.60
CA SER A 218 5.64 -1.60 1.19
C SER A 218 5.39 -0.15 0.74
N ASN A 219 5.36 0.09 -0.58
CA ASN A 219 4.95 1.37 -1.18
C ASN A 219 3.44 1.43 -1.47
N ASP A 220 2.70 0.36 -1.22
CA ASP A 220 1.32 0.18 -1.70
C ASP A 220 0.29 0.89 -0.82
N PHE A 221 -0.59 1.66 -1.45
CA PHE A 221 -1.70 2.34 -0.79
C PHE A 221 -2.96 1.50 -0.95
N GLU A 222 -3.28 0.67 0.04
CA GLU A 222 -4.50 -0.14 0.02
C GLU A 222 -5.67 0.57 0.71
N ILE A 223 -6.88 0.47 0.13
CA ILE A 223 -8.14 0.73 0.83
C ILE A 223 -9.00 -0.53 0.91
N THR A 224 -9.94 -0.56 1.84
CA THR A 224 -10.92 -1.64 2.00
C THR A 224 -12.27 -1.21 1.45
N LEU A 225 -12.82 -1.95 0.49
CA LEU A 225 -14.11 -1.65 -0.12
C LEU A 225 -15.19 -2.60 0.41
N GLU A 226 -16.12 -2.07 1.20
CA GLU A 226 -17.35 -2.76 1.59
C GLU A 226 -18.42 -2.53 0.51
N LEU A 227 -18.80 -3.59 -0.19
CA LEU A 227 -19.53 -3.50 -1.47
C LEU A 227 -21.05 -3.67 -1.36
N GLY A 228 -21.58 -3.92 -0.17
CA GLY A 228 -23.01 -4.11 0.03
C GLY A 228 -23.35 -4.82 1.33
N CYS A 229 -24.59 -4.60 1.79
CA CYS A 229 -25.09 -5.17 3.05
C CYS A 229 -25.20 -6.70 3.01
N ASP A 230 -25.57 -7.26 1.85
CA ASP A 230 -25.65 -8.71 1.66
C ASP A 230 -24.25 -9.23 1.35
N LYS A 231 -23.67 -9.98 2.29
CA LYS A 231 -22.34 -10.58 2.13
C LYS A 231 -22.29 -11.57 0.97
N TYR A 232 -23.39 -12.29 0.75
CA TYR A 232 -23.48 -13.32 -0.28
C TYR A 232 -24.74 -13.07 -1.12
N PRO A 233 -24.70 -12.06 -2.01
CA PRO A 233 -25.85 -11.71 -2.84
C PRO A 233 -26.21 -12.87 -3.78
N LYS A 234 -27.50 -12.97 -4.09
CA LYS A 234 -28.00 -13.94 -5.05
C LYS A 234 -27.47 -13.64 -6.46
N ALA A 235 -27.33 -14.69 -7.27
CA ALA A 235 -26.87 -14.59 -8.65
C ALA A 235 -27.68 -13.58 -9.50
N GLU A 236 -28.98 -13.44 -9.24
CA GLU A 236 -29.88 -12.52 -9.95
C GLU A 236 -29.56 -11.03 -9.70
N GLU A 237 -28.88 -10.68 -8.60
CA GLU A 237 -28.48 -9.30 -8.30
C GLU A 237 -27.10 -8.94 -8.89
N LEU A 238 -26.30 -9.93 -9.32
CA LEU A 238 -24.89 -9.70 -9.69
C LEU A 238 -24.71 -8.74 -10.87
N GLU A 239 -25.59 -8.76 -11.87
CA GLU A 239 -25.47 -7.84 -13.02
C GLU A 239 -25.77 -6.40 -12.60
N LYS A 240 -26.73 -6.19 -11.70
CA LYS A 240 -27.03 -4.87 -11.14
C LYS A 240 -25.87 -4.39 -10.28
N GLU A 241 -25.29 -5.26 -9.45
CA GLU A 241 -24.13 -4.87 -8.64
C GLU A 241 -22.88 -4.60 -9.49
N TRP A 242 -22.70 -5.30 -10.61
CA TRP A 242 -21.69 -4.94 -11.60
C TRP A 242 -21.91 -3.51 -12.12
N GLU A 243 -23.12 -3.16 -12.56
CA GLU A 243 -23.40 -1.81 -13.06
C GLU A 243 -23.26 -0.73 -11.97
N ASN A 244 -23.53 -1.06 -10.70
CA ASN A 244 -23.28 -0.13 -9.59
C ASN A 244 -21.80 0.19 -9.37
N ASN A 245 -20.91 -0.77 -9.67
CA ASN A 245 -19.49 -0.73 -9.32
C ASN A 245 -18.55 -0.49 -10.51
N LYS A 246 -18.96 -0.79 -11.74
CA LYS A 246 -18.11 -0.75 -12.95
C LYS A 246 -17.35 0.55 -13.09
N ASP A 247 -18.04 1.69 -13.05
CA ASP A 247 -17.42 3.00 -13.25
C ASP A 247 -16.49 3.34 -12.08
N ALA A 248 -16.86 2.98 -10.85
CA ALA A 248 -16.02 3.13 -9.67
C ALA A 248 -14.73 2.31 -9.74
N LEU A 249 -14.82 1.05 -10.17
CA LEU A 249 -13.66 0.15 -10.34
C LEU A 249 -12.67 0.72 -11.37
N LEU A 250 -13.17 1.13 -12.54
CA LEU A 250 -12.33 1.70 -13.60
C LEU A 250 -11.69 3.03 -13.15
N HIS A 251 -12.48 3.90 -12.52
CA HIS A 251 -11.99 5.18 -12.01
C HIS A 251 -10.95 5.01 -10.89
N TYR A 252 -11.12 3.98 -10.05
CA TYR A 252 -10.18 3.68 -8.97
C TYR A 252 -8.83 3.18 -9.52
N ILE A 253 -8.83 2.32 -10.53
CA ILE A 253 -7.57 1.87 -11.18
C ILE A 253 -6.80 3.07 -11.77
N TRP A 254 -7.51 4.04 -12.33
CA TRP A 254 -6.89 5.28 -12.82
C TRP A 254 -6.21 6.09 -11.71
N GLN A 255 -6.59 5.93 -10.44
CA GLN A 255 -5.92 6.64 -9.34
C GLN A 255 -4.47 6.19 -9.13
N ALA A 256 -4.05 5.04 -9.68
CA ALA A 256 -2.63 4.63 -9.67
C ALA A 256 -1.73 5.60 -10.47
N HIS A 257 -2.31 6.53 -11.22
CA HIS A 257 -1.62 7.52 -12.05
C HIS A 257 -1.70 8.95 -11.52
N ILE A 258 -2.11 9.17 -10.26
CA ILE A 258 -2.05 10.51 -9.66
C ILE A 258 -0.68 10.79 -9.05
N GLY A 259 -0.43 12.04 -8.64
CA GLY A 259 0.81 12.43 -7.98
C GLY A 259 1.99 12.55 -8.94
N VAL A 260 3.15 12.01 -8.52
CA VAL A 260 4.40 12.04 -9.30
C VAL A 260 4.96 10.64 -9.52
N LYS A 261 5.73 10.47 -10.58
CA LYS A 261 6.54 9.26 -10.83
C LYS A 261 7.84 9.63 -11.51
N GLY A 262 8.83 8.76 -11.48
CA GLY A 262 10.08 9.01 -12.19
C GLY A 262 11.12 7.95 -11.92
N VAL A 263 12.37 8.26 -12.24
CA VAL A 263 13.51 7.37 -12.03
C VAL A 263 14.61 8.08 -11.25
N VAL A 264 15.13 7.44 -10.21
CA VAL A 264 16.33 7.84 -9.48
C VAL A 264 17.56 7.20 -10.12
N ARG A 265 18.54 8.02 -10.48
CA ARG A 265 19.75 7.60 -11.19
C ARG A 265 20.99 8.21 -10.58
N ASP A 266 22.11 7.52 -10.73
CA ASP A 266 23.42 8.07 -10.48
C ASP A 266 23.74 9.15 -11.53
N ALA A 267 24.13 10.34 -11.09
CA ALA A 267 24.35 11.50 -11.96
C ALA A 267 25.49 11.30 -12.97
N LYS A 268 26.51 10.50 -12.62
CA LYS A 268 27.71 10.26 -13.42
C LYS A 268 27.54 9.05 -14.33
N THR A 269 27.17 7.91 -13.77
CA THR A 269 27.08 6.63 -14.49
C THR A 269 25.74 6.46 -15.22
N ARG A 270 24.73 7.27 -14.90
CA ARG A 270 23.35 7.19 -15.42
C ARG A 270 22.61 5.89 -15.09
N ARG A 271 23.24 5.02 -14.28
CA ARG A 271 22.65 3.77 -13.82
C ARG A 271 21.52 4.05 -12.83
N PRO A 272 20.46 3.23 -12.82
CA PRO A 272 19.38 3.37 -11.85
C PRO A 272 19.86 3.09 -10.43
N ILE A 273 19.27 3.79 -9.47
CA ILE A 273 19.49 3.58 -8.03
C ILE A 273 18.20 3.00 -7.44
N SER A 274 18.25 1.73 -7.06
CA SER A 274 17.16 1.05 -6.34
C SER A 274 17.20 1.34 -4.84
N ASN A 275 16.04 1.27 -4.17
CA ASN A 275 15.86 1.54 -2.74
C ASN A 275 16.26 2.97 -2.32
N ALA A 276 16.23 3.93 -3.24
CA ALA A 276 16.34 5.34 -2.90
C ALA A 276 15.04 5.79 -2.24
N PHE A 277 15.13 6.55 -1.14
CA PHE A 277 13.97 7.12 -0.47
C PHE A 277 13.46 8.33 -1.25
N ILE A 278 12.13 8.45 -1.33
CA ILE A 278 11.45 9.63 -1.86
C ILE A 278 10.62 10.22 -0.72
N HIS A 279 11.14 11.31 -0.16
CA HIS A 279 10.51 12.07 0.92
C HIS A 279 9.72 13.26 0.36
N VAL A 280 8.59 13.60 0.97
CA VAL A 280 7.68 14.64 0.49
C VAL A 280 7.34 15.65 1.58
N ARG A 281 7.48 16.92 1.24
CA ARG A 281 6.94 18.07 1.99
C ARG A 281 5.78 18.69 1.20
N ASN A 282 4.63 18.82 1.83
CA ASN A 282 3.45 19.46 1.26
C ASN A 282 3.51 20.97 1.46
N LEU A 283 3.77 21.72 0.38
CA LEU A 283 3.83 23.18 0.36
C LEU A 283 2.50 23.82 -0.08
N THR A 284 1.45 23.02 -0.27
CA THR A 284 0.13 23.51 -0.68
C THR A 284 -0.38 24.53 0.33
N ASP A 285 -1.01 25.58 -0.18
CA ASP A 285 -1.56 26.70 0.60
C ASP A 285 -0.54 27.40 1.53
N GLY A 286 0.76 27.31 1.21
CA GLY A 286 1.81 28.02 1.93
C GLY A 286 2.12 27.41 3.30
N CYS A 287 2.04 26.09 3.44
CA CYS A 287 2.40 25.40 4.68
C CYS A 287 3.77 25.85 5.23
N GLU A 288 3.79 26.38 6.46
CA GLU A 288 5.01 26.88 7.12
C GLU A 288 5.58 25.91 8.18
N LYS A 289 4.76 25.01 8.73
CA LYS A 289 5.13 24.08 9.82
C LYS A 289 4.46 22.72 9.65
N ASN A 290 5.20 21.66 10.01
CA ASN A 290 4.73 20.28 9.96
C ASN A 290 4.20 19.87 8.57
N CYS A 291 4.98 20.24 7.54
CA CYS A 291 4.62 20.03 6.15
C CYS A 291 5.10 18.68 5.62
N ASP A 292 6.00 18.02 6.34
CA ASP A 292 6.53 16.71 5.99
C ASP A 292 5.40 15.67 6.04
N ILE A 293 5.26 14.91 4.97
CA ILE A 293 4.44 13.69 4.96
C ILE A 293 5.35 12.59 5.48
N ASN A 294 5.18 12.23 6.76
CA ASN A 294 6.04 11.28 7.49
C ASN A 294 5.80 9.82 7.08
N HIS A 295 5.88 9.55 5.78
CA HIS A 295 5.80 8.23 5.18
C HIS A 295 6.48 8.23 3.81
N ASP A 296 7.74 7.78 3.75
CA ASP A 296 8.51 7.74 2.51
C ASP A 296 8.17 6.50 1.68
N ILE A 297 8.26 6.63 0.35
CA ILE A 297 8.34 5.46 -0.55
C ILE A 297 9.78 5.19 -0.94
N THR A 298 10.01 4.05 -1.58
CA THR A 298 11.32 3.69 -2.15
C THR A 298 11.27 3.46 -3.66
N SER A 299 12.35 3.77 -4.35
CA SER A 299 12.54 3.35 -5.75
C SER A 299 12.76 1.85 -5.84
N VAL A 300 12.36 1.24 -6.96
CA VAL A 300 12.42 -0.23 -7.16
C VAL A 300 13.62 -0.59 -8.04
N HIS A 301 13.68 -1.82 -8.58
CA HIS A 301 14.89 -2.34 -9.26
C HIS A 301 15.39 -1.46 -10.42
N GLY A 302 14.49 -0.83 -11.19
CA GLY A 302 14.84 0.06 -12.29
C GLY A 302 15.12 1.51 -11.87
N GLY A 303 15.17 1.79 -10.56
CA GLY A 303 15.23 3.13 -9.98
C GLY A 303 13.90 3.89 -10.10
N ASP A 304 12.89 3.28 -10.69
CA ASP A 304 11.54 3.77 -10.86
C ASP A 304 10.82 3.90 -9.53
N TYR A 305 9.99 4.94 -9.40
CA TYR A 305 9.18 5.19 -8.22
C TYR A 305 7.84 5.85 -8.62
N TRP A 306 6.83 5.70 -7.77
CA TRP A 306 5.51 6.33 -7.92
C TRP A 306 5.02 6.80 -6.55
N ARG A 307 4.76 8.10 -6.43
CA ARG A 307 4.27 8.71 -5.20
C ARG A 307 2.89 9.31 -5.44
N LEU A 308 1.87 8.65 -4.89
CA LEU A 308 0.50 9.15 -4.92
C LEU A 308 0.39 10.42 -4.08
N LEU A 309 -0.10 11.50 -4.69
CA LEU A 309 -0.31 12.80 -4.06
C LEU A 309 -1.58 13.41 -4.66
N THR A 310 -2.31 14.15 -3.84
CA THR A 310 -3.44 14.99 -4.27
C THR A 310 -2.93 16.20 -5.06
N PRO A 311 -3.81 16.96 -5.74
CA PRO A 311 -3.43 18.26 -6.31
C PRO A 311 -2.79 19.16 -5.26
N GLY A 312 -1.68 19.80 -5.62
CA GLY A 312 -0.92 20.61 -4.66
C GLY A 312 0.46 20.96 -5.16
N VAL A 313 1.20 21.71 -4.34
CA VAL A 313 2.62 22.02 -4.57
C VAL A 313 3.43 21.30 -3.52
N TYR A 314 4.45 20.58 -3.95
CA TYR A 314 5.26 19.73 -3.10
C TYR A 314 6.74 20.00 -3.31
N GLU A 315 7.52 19.82 -2.25
CA GLU A 315 8.96 19.70 -2.31
C GLU A 315 9.32 18.23 -2.07
N ILE A 316 10.05 17.64 -3.01
CA ILE A 316 10.28 16.20 -3.07
C ILE A 316 11.78 15.97 -3.08
N THR A 317 12.25 15.17 -2.14
CA THR A 317 13.67 14.87 -1.95
C THR A 317 13.91 13.39 -2.23
N ALA A 318 14.81 13.10 -3.17
CA ALA A 318 15.35 11.77 -3.37
C ALA A 318 16.69 11.62 -2.64
N SER A 319 16.85 10.54 -1.88
CA SER A 319 18.08 10.24 -1.14
C SER A 319 18.43 8.76 -1.22
N ALA A 320 19.73 8.44 -1.16
CA ALA A 320 20.21 7.06 -1.15
C ALA A 320 21.53 6.99 -0.38
N GLU A 321 21.81 5.84 0.23
CA GLU A 321 23.08 5.61 0.93
C GLU A 321 24.27 5.79 -0.03
N GLY A 322 25.26 6.60 0.38
CA GLY A 322 26.44 6.91 -0.44
C GLY A 322 26.22 7.99 -1.50
N TYR A 323 25.07 8.67 -1.49
CA TYR A 323 24.75 9.77 -2.40
C TYR A 323 24.33 11.04 -1.66
N GLU A 324 24.55 12.20 -2.27
CA GLU A 324 23.98 13.46 -1.81
C GLU A 324 22.49 13.55 -2.19
N PRO A 325 21.61 13.96 -1.26
CA PRO A 325 20.18 14.09 -1.54
C PRO A 325 19.92 15.23 -2.53
N VAL A 326 18.91 15.05 -3.38
CA VAL A 326 18.46 16.07 -4.34
C VAL A 326 17.01 16.39 -4.11
N THR A 327 16.70 17.67 -4.00
CA THR A 327 15.36 18.19 -3.75
C THR A 327 14.84 18.96 -4.96
N GLN A 328 13.59 18.71 -5.36
CA GLN A 328 12.91 19.41 -6.45
C GLN A 328 11.48 19.75 -6.04
N GLN A 329 10.97 20.88 -6.54
CA GLN A 329 9.55 21.23 -6.37
C GLN A 329 8.72 20.72 -7.54
N ALA A 330 7.50 20.24 -7.26
CA ALA A 330 6.54 19.78 -8.25
C ALA A 330 5.13 20.28 -7.93
N ALA A 331 4.41 20.72 -8.98
CA ALA A 331 3.02 21.10 -8.90
C ALA A 331 2.14 19.98 -9.46
N VAL A 332 1.59 19.17 -8.56
CA VAL A 332 0.72 18.03 -8.91
C VAL A 332 -0.65 18.57 -9.32
N THR A 333 -1.13 18.12 -10.48
CA THR A 333 -2.48 18.39 -10.96
C THR A 333 -3.18 17.08 -11.29
N LEU A 334 -4.51 17.06 -11.19
CA LEU A 334 -5.31 15.91 -11.62
C LEU A 334 -5.87 16.20 -13.01
N THR A 335 -5.37 15.45 -14.00
CA THR A 335 -5.98 15.40 -15.32
C THR A 335 -6.64 14.02 -15.49
N PRO A 336 -7.92 13.93 -15.87
CA PRO A 336 -8.58 12.64 -16.06
C PRO A 336 -7.82 11.76 -17.06
N GLU A 337 -7.69 10.48 -16.73
CA GLU A 337 -7.05 9.46 -17.57
C GLU A 337 -5.63 9.83 -18.04
N SER A 338 -4.88 10.62 -17.26
CA SER A 338 -3.49 10.97 -17.56
C SER A 338 -2.50 10.20 -16.67
N GLU A 339 -1.27 10.08 -17.14
CA GLU A 339 -0.15 9.62 -16.30
C GLU A 339 0.22 10.65 -15.22
N ALA A 340 0.80 10.18 -14.12
CA ALA A 340 1.38 11.02 -13.08
C ALA A 340 2.50 11.92 -13.63
N GLN A 341 2.71 13.08 -13.00
CA GLN A 341 3.77 14.01 -13.41
C GLN A 341 5.14 13.33 -13.31
N LYS A 342 5.92 13.39 -14.40
CA LYS A 342 7.28 12.85 -14.42
C LYS A 342 8.24 13.77 -13.68
N LEU A 343 9.01 13.21 -12.75
CA LEU A 343 10.05 13.90 -11.98
C LEU A 343 11.24 12.94 -11.78
N ASP A 344 12.31 13.13 -12.53
CA ASP A 344 13.51 12.28 -12.41
C ASP A 344 14.54 12.90 -11.46
N PHE A 345 15.30 12.06 -10.76
CA PHE A 345 16.37 12.50 -9.84
C PHE A 345 17.73 11.95 -10.27
N TRP A 346 18.75 12.80 -10.17
CA TRP A 346 20.14 12.47 -10.52
C TRP A 346 21.03 12.72 -9.31
N LEU A 347 21.38 11.68 -8.57
CA LEU A 347 22.13 11.79 -7.33
C LEU A 347 23.64 11.72 -7.59
N GLY A 348 24.39 12.67 -7.04
CA GLY A 348 25.86 12.67 -7.04
C GLY A 348 26.41 11.91 -5.84
N GLN A 349 27.62 11.36 -5.96
CA GLN A 349 28.34 10.85 -4.79
C GLN A 349 29.04 12.03 -4.08
N PRO A 350 29.21 11.97 -2.76
CA PRO A 350 29.99 12.96 -2.04
C PRO A 350 31.40 13.06 -2.64
N GLU A 351 31.84 14.27 -2.96
CA GLU A 351 33.24 14.48 -3.31
C GLU A 351 34.09 14.32 -2.05
N PHE A 352 34.79 13.19 -1.94
CA PHE A 352 35.89 13.08 -0.99
C PHE A 352 37.10 13.77 -1.63
N ASP A 353 37.42 14.97 -1.17
CA ASP A 353 38.75 15.53 -1.37
C ASP A 353 39.75 14.51 -0.83
N GLU A 354 40.57 13.91 -1.72
CA GLU A 354 41.73 13.15 -1.28
C GLU A 354 42.55 14.11 -0.40
N PRO A 355 42.87 13.74 0.86
CA PRO A 355 43.76 14.58 1.64
C PRO A 355 45.05 14.73 0.84
N GLU A 356 45.42 15.97 0.53
CA GLU A 356 46.72 16.30 -0.03
C GLU A 356 47.76 15.57 0.82
N TYR A 357 48.35 14.52 0.26
CA TYR A 357 49.43 13.79 0.90
C TYR A 357 50.63 14.73 0.93
N ASP A 358 50.74 15.55 1.97
CA ASP A 358 51.97 16.28 2.25
C ASP A 358 53.05 15.23 2.52
N SER A 359 53.90 15.02 1.52
CA SER A 359 54.99 14.06 1.50
C SER A 359 56.03 14.25 2.63
N ALA A 360 55.86 15.23 3.51
CA ALA A 360 56.75 15.53 4.62
C ALA A 360 56.50 14.72 5.91
N ALA A 361 55.35 14.07 6.10
CA ALA A 361 55.02 13.44 7.40
C ALA A 361 55.32 11.93 7.53
N ALA A 362 55.76 11.25 6.46
CA ALA A 362 55.89 9.79 6.41
C ALA A 362 57.17 9.21 7.08
N LEU A 363 57.74 9.87 8.09
CA LEU A 363 58.99 9.40 8.76
C LEU A 363 58.90 9.16 10.26
N TYR A 364 57.77 9.41 10.93
CA TYR A 364 57.66 9.10 12.36
C TYR A 364 56.29 8.51 12.73
N SER A 365 56.16 7.18 12.58
CA SER A 365 55.47 6.32 13.56
C SER A 365 55.38 4.86 13.05
N ARG A 366 56.52 4.23 12.83
CA ARG A 366 56.59 2.76 12.95
C ARG A 366 56.97 2.45 14.40
N GLN A 367 55.99 2.23 15.27
CA GLN A 367 56.07 1.33 16.44
C GLN A 367 54.84 1.49 17.33
N ALA A 368 53.93 0.52 17.25
CA ALA A 368 53.30 -0.11 18.41
C ALA A 368 52.41 -1.28 17.91
N VAL A 369 52.81 -2.50 18.26
CA VAL A 369 52.01 -3.72 18.17
C VAL A 369 51.24 -3.85 19.48
N LEU A 370 49.93 -4.13 19.42
CA LEU A 370 49.12 -4.78 20.49
C LEU A 370 47.91 -5.49 19.83
N PRO A 371 47.28 -6.48 20.49
CA PRO A 371 46.82 -7.73 19.88
C PRO A 371 45.29 -7.86 19.74
N ASP A 372 44.90 -8.91 18.99
CA ASP A 372 43.55 -9.47 18.85
C ASP A 372 42.73 -9.53 20.14
N ALA A 373 41.45 -9.13 20.06
CA ALA A 373 40.27 -9.92 20.46
C ALA A 373 39.03 -9.02 20.63
N LEU A 374 38.00 -9.24 19.81
CA LEU A 374 36.56 -9.34 20.20
C LEU A 374 35.67 -9.27 18.94
N ASP A 375 35.80 -10.29 18.09
CA ASP A 375 34.73 -10.68 17.19
C ASP A 375 34.27 -12.09 17.56
N ASN A 376 33.16 -12.18 18.27
CA ASN A 376 32.28 -13.35 18.31
C ASN A 376 31.13 -13.11 19.29
N ARG A 377 30.08 -12.39 18.85
CA ARG A 377 28.72 -12.55 19.42
C ARG A 377 27.58 -11.96 18.58
N MET A 378 27.75 -11.78 17.27
CA MET A 378 26.65 -11.36 16.37
C MET A 378 26.38 -12.33 15.20
N ASP A 379 27.10 -13.45 15.11
CA ASP A 379 27.03 -14.36 13.95
C ASP A 379 26.24 -15.65 14.19
N LYS A 380 25.58 -15.80 15.35
CA LYS A 380 24.77 -17.00 15.70
C LYS A 380 23.26 -16.85 15.60
N LEU A 381 22.74 -15.72 15.10
CA LEU A 381 21.30 -15.56 14.81
C LEU A 381 20.97 -15.35 13.33
N ARG A 382 21.97 -15.23 12.44
CA ARG A 382 21.78 -15.04 10.99
C ARG A 382 21.42 -16.30 10.19
N LYS A 383 21.33 -17.50 10.80
CA LYS A 383 21.23 -18.77 10.06
C LYS A 383 19.97 -19.60 10.26
N ARG A 384 18.83 -19.02 10.67
CA ARG A 384 17.60 -19.84 10.76
C ARG A 384 16.32 -19.34 10.12
N TRP A 385 16.29 -18.17 9.46
CA TRP A 385 15.03 -17.65 8.90
C TRP A 385 15.10 -16.95 7.52
N PHE A 386 16.28 -16.77 6.91
CA PHE A 386 16.42 -15.88 5.75
C PHE A 386 16.91 -16.47 4.42
N PHE A 387 17.18 -17.77 4.30
CA PHE A 387 17.48 -18.37 3.00
C PHE A 387 16.21 -18.95 2.37
N GLY A 388 15.53 -18.10 1.60
CA GLY A 388 14.37 -18.47 0.77
C GLY A 388 13.80 -17.33 -0.08
N PHE A 389 14.21 -16.08 0.15
CA PHE A 389 13.64 -14.90 -0.52
C PHE A 389 14.69 -14.12 -1.30
N TYR A 390 15.24 -14.72 -2.35
CA TYR A 390 15.75 -14.01 -3.54
C TYR A 390 15.67 -14.99 -4.72
N PRO A 391 14.94 -14.70 -5.81
CA PRO A 391 15.17 -15.43 -7.04
C PRO A 391 16.56 -15.06 -7.55
N HIS A 392 17.44 -16.05 -7.64
CA HIS A 392 18.66 -15.94 -8.43
C HIS A 392 18.31 -15.49 -9.86
N PRO A 393 19.09 -14.60 -10.48
CA PRO A 393 18.92 -14.29 -11.89
C PRO A 393 19.19 -15.55 -12.71
N ALA A 394 18.26 -15.92 -13.59
CA ALA A 394 18.49 -16.95 -14.59
C ALA A 394 19.64 -16.51 -15.51
N PRO A 395 20.59 -17.40 -15.86
CA PRO A 395 21.69 -17.04 -16.75
C PRO A 395 21.22 -17.02 -18.22
N ILE A 396 21.40 -15.83 -18.82
CA ILE A 396 21.44 -15.43 -20.25
C ILE A 396 20.35 -15.99 -21.17
#